data_AF-A0A0D2PA69-F1
#
_entry.id   AF-A0A0D2PA69-F1
#
_cell.length_a   1.000
_cell.length_b   1.000
_cell.length_c   1.000
_cell.angle_alpha   90.00
_cell.angle_beta   90.00
_cell.angle_gamma   90.00
#
_symmetry.space_group_name_H-M   'P 1'
#
loop_
_entity.id
_entity.type
_entity.pdbx_description
1 polymer ?
#
loop_
_entity_poly.entity_id
_entity_poly.type
_entity_poly.pdbx_seq_one_letter_code
_entity_poly.pdbx_strand_id
1 'polypeptide(L)'
;MLSSVGKKKITAQVAFLVVDIIVLALAARVNAFNEFFYAADLFPLALAIVSLVVGVSLLALDLALADAYTARPQAEIAVFGVLAVLWLAFSAFSTARWAGVPLQCSAIPSQFADARTWCADLQALKAFVWIEFLMCLGIALFTLRYAIAQRARGNTHIFAGPLSRYVPRAPPAAGTFGYRGSEFLQFEKPF
;
A
#
# COMPACT_ATOMS: atom_id res chain seq x y z
N MET A 1 -20.29 3.13 9.87
CA MET A 1 -19.38 4.07 10.57
C MET A 1 -17.96 3.54 10.50
N LEU A 2 -16.98 4.41 10.21
CA LEU A 2 -15.56 4.05 10.13
C LEU A 2 -14.92 3.93 11.51
N SER A 3 -14.18 2.85 11.76
CA SER A 3 -13.44 2.68 13.01
C SER A 3 -12.23 3.63 13.06
N SER A 4 -11.68 3.91 14.26
CA SER A 4 -10.47 4.74 14.39
C SER A 4 -9.29 4.16 13.59
N VAL A 5 -9.17 2.83 13.58
CA VAL A 5 -8.16 2.10 12.80
C VAL A 5 -8.45 2.21 11.30
N GLY A 6 -9.73 2.08 10.91
CA GLY A 6 -10.17 2.25 9.53
C GLY A 6 -9.86 3.63 8.97
N LYS A 7 -10.03 4.70 9.76
CA LYS A 7 -9.64 6.06 9.36
C LYS A 7 -8.14 6.16 9.09
N LYS A 8 -7.30 5.58 9.95
CA LYS A 8 -5.84 5.56 9.76
C LYS A 8 -5.44 4.77 8.51
N LYS A 9 -6.06 3.61 8.29
CA LYS A 9 -5.88 2.80 7.09
C LYS A 9 -6.21 3.60 5.82
N ILE A 10 -7.41 4.18 5.74
CA ILE A 10 -7.85 4.96 4.57
C ILE A 10 -6.92 6.15 4.35
N THR A 11 -6.52 6.84 5.42
CA THR A 11 -5.57 7.96 5.31
C THR A 11 -4.24 7.50 4.71
N ALA A 12 -3.72 6.35 5.16
CA ALA A 12 -2.48 5.79 4.61
C ALA A 12 -2.63 5.38 3.14
N GLN A 13 -3.76 4.79 2.74
CA GLN A 13 -4.03 4.44 1.33
C GLN A 13 -4.18 5.68 0.44
N VAL A 14 -4.86 6.73 0.91
CA VAL A 14 -4.97 7.98 0.17
C VAL A 14 -3.61 8.67 0.04
N ALA A 15 -2.81 8.69 1.11
CA ALA A 15 -1.45 9.23 1.06
C ALA A 15 -0.57 8.47 0.06
N PHE A 16 -0.64 7.13 0.07
CA PHE A 16 0.00 6.26 -0.92
C PHE A 16 -0.42 6.64 -2.35
N LEU A 17 -1.73 6.73 -2.64
CA LEU A 17 -2.21 7.09 -3.98
C LEU A 17 -1.75 8.48 -4.44
N VAL A 18 -1.66 9.45 -3.53
CA VAL A 18 -1.16 10.79 -3.88
C VAL A 18 0.30 10.72 -4.30
N VAL A 19 1.13 9.96 -3.58
CA VAL A 19 2.55 9.84 -3.94
C VAL A 19 2.74 8.99 -5.19
N ASP A 20 1.95 7.94 -5.37
CA ASP A 20 1.94 7.13 -6.60
C ASP A 20 1.62 7.98 -7.84
N ILE A 21 0.66 8.91 -7.75
CA ILE A 21 0.36 9.88 -8.82
C ILE A 21 1.56 10.80 -9.10
N ILE A 22 2.27 11.25 -8.06
CA ILE A 22 3.50 12.06 -8.22
C ILE A 22 4.57 11.25 -8.94
N VAL A 23 4.79 9.99 -8.53
CA VAL A 23 5.74 9.07 -9.18
C VAL A 23 5.35 8.85 -10.64
N LEU A 24 4.07 8.60 -10.93
CA LEU A 24 3.55 8.42 -12.28
C LEU A 24 3.84 9.63 -13.17
N ALA A 25 3.55 10.85 -12.67
CA ALA A 25 3.78 12.08 -13.41
C ALA A 25 5.28 12.34 -13.67
N LEU A 26 6.13 12.16 -12.65
CA LEU A 26 7.58 12.31 -12.78
C LEU A 26 8.17 11.26 -13.73
N ALA A 27 7.74 9.99 -13.61
CA ALA A 27 8.18 8.91 -14.48
C ALA A 27 7.78 9.17 -15.93
N ALA A 28 6.56 9.65 -16.19
CA ALA A 28 6.12 10.02 -17.53
C ALA A 28 6.98 11.15 -18.12
N ARG A 29 7.27 12.20 -17.33
CA ARG A 29 8.09 13.34 -17.76
C ARG A 29 9.54 12.94 -18.05
N VAL A 30 10.16 12.15 -17.18
CA VAL A 30 11.54 11.64 -17.35
C VAL A 30 11.65 10.74 -18.58
N ASN A 31 10.65 9.89 -18.83
CA ASN A 31 10.65 9.00 -20.00
C ASN A 31 10.33 9.73 -21.31
N ALA A 32 9.49 10.76 -21.28
CA ALA A 32 9.19 11.57 -22.47
C ALA A 32 10.45 12.25 -23.04
N PHE A 33 11.39 12.69 -22.18
CA PHE A 33 12.67 13.25 -22.62
C PHE A 33 13.54 12.25 -23.40
N ASN A 34 13.42 10.96 -23.09
CA ASN A 34 14.16 9.88 -23.74
C ASN A 34 13.34 9.16 -24.83
N GLU A 35 12.22 9.74 -25.25
CA GLU A 35 11.27 9.16 -26.21
C GLU A 35 10.86 7.70 -25.87
N PHE A 36 10.81 7.38 -24.57
CA PHE A 36 10.51 6.03 -24.06
C PHE A 36 11.44 4.91 -24.59
N PHE A 37 12.64 5.26 -25.06
CA PHE A 37 13.55 4.32 -25.72
C PHE A 37 14.08 3.22 -24.78
N TYR A 38 14.31 3.54 -23.51
CA TYR A 38 14.91 2.63 -22.56
C TYR A 38 13.86 1.89 -21.73
N ALA A 39 13.67 0.60 -22.01
CA ALA A 39 12.76 -0.26 -21.27
C ALA A 39 13.01 -0.27 -19.75
N ALA A 40 14.27 -0.09 -19.33
CA ALA A 40 14.65 0.00 -17.92
C ALA A 40 14.02 1.20 -17.18
N ASP A 41 13.85 2.34 -17.87
CA ASP A 41 13.32 3.56 -17.27
C ASP A 41 11.77 3.55 -17.26
N LEU A 42 11.14 2.58 -17.95
CA LEU A 42 9.70 2.32 -17.93
C LEU A 42 9.23 1.57 -16.67
N PHE A 43 10.12 0.93 -15.90
CA PHE A 43 9.71 0.15 -14.72
C PHE A 43 8.97 1.00 -13.67
N PRO A 44 9.47 2.16 -13.22
CA PRO A 44 8.73 3.01 -12.30
C PRO A 44 7.38 3.48 -12.85
N LEU A 45 7.31 3.77 -14.17
CA LEU A 45 6.08 4.18 -14.82
C LEU A 45 5.03 3.06 -14.82
N ALA A 46 5.40 1.88 -15.28
CA ALA A 46 4.51 0.73 -15.35
C ALA A 46 4.07 0.30 -13.95
N LEU A 47 4.99 0.28 -12.98
CA LEU A 47 4.68 -0.10 -11.60
C LEU A 47 3.77 0.92 -10.91
N ALA A 48 3.93 2.22 -11.19
CA ALA A 48 3.00 3.24 -10.72
C ALA A 48 1.60 3.06 -11.33
N ILE A 49 1.47 2.78 -12.63
CA ILE A 49 0.16 2.51 -13.25
C ILE A 49 -0.53 1.30 -12.59
N VAL A 50 0.20 0.20 -12.39
CA VAL A 50 -0.33 -1.00 -11.72
C VAL A 50 -0.72 -0.69 -10.27
N SER A 51 0.14 0.02 -9.54
CA SER A 51 -0.09 0.45 -8.15
C SER A 51 -1.33 1.33 -8.04
N LEU A 52 -1.52 2.28 -8.95
CA LEU A 52 -2.68 3.17 -9.00
C LEU A 52 -3.96 2.38 -9.22
N VAL A 53 -4.00 1.52 -10.24
CA VAL A 53 -5.19 0.72 -10.57
C VAL A 53 -5.54 -0.22 -9.40
N VAL A 54 -4.56 -0.93 -8.85
CA VAL A 54 -4.76 -1.83 -7.71
C VAL A 54 -5.20 -1.05 -6.47
N GLY A 55 -4.52 0.04 -6.12
CA GLY A 55 -4.82 0.86 -4.95
C GLY A 55 -6.19 1.52 -5.01
N VAL A 56 -6.54 2.11 -6.16
CA VAL A 56 -7.89 2.69 -6.38
C VAL A 56 -8.95 1.61 -6.31
N SER A 57 -8.72 0.42 -6.89
CA SER A 57 -9.66 -0.70 -6.85
C SER A 57 -9.86 -1.21 -5.42
N LEU A 58 -8.79 -1.37 -4.63
CA LEU A 58 -8.88 -1.77 -3.23
C LEU A 58 -9.66 -0.74 -2.40
N LEU A 59 -9.36 0.55 -2.57
CA LEU A 59 -10.03 1.63 -1.86
C LEU A 59 -11.51 1.73 -2.24
N ALA A 60 -11.81 1.67 -3.54
CA ALA A 60 -13.18 1.71 -4.04
C ALA A 60 -14.01 0.51 -3.54
N LEU A 61 -13.45 -0.70 -3.57
CA LEU A 61 -14.14 -1.90 -3.06
C LEU A 61 -14.38 -1.84 -1.56
N ASP A 62 -13.44 -1.32 -0.75
CA ASP A 62 -13.61 -1.16 0.70
C ASP A 62 -14.72 -0.15 1.06
N LEU A 63 -14.84 0.91 0.25
CA LEU A 63 -15.87 1.93 0.43
C LEU A 63 -17.24 1.47 -0.10
N ALA A 64 -17.27 0.77 -1.23
CA ALA A 64 -18.51 0.37 -1.91
C ALA A 64 -19.16 -0.88 -1.28
N LEU A 65 -18.37 -1.86 -0.85
CA LEU A 65 -18.89 -3.12 -0.33
C LEU A 65 -18.76 -3.20 1.19
N ALA A 66 -19.79 -3.77 1.84
CA ALA A 66 -19.78 -3.91 3.29
C ALA A 66 -18.85 -5.01 3.81
N ASP A 67 -18.64 -6.06 3.01
CA ASP A 67 -17.75 -7.19 3.29
C ASP A 67 -16.94 -7.54 2.03
N ALA A 68 -16.04 -6.64 1.65
CA ALA A 68 -15.07 -6.93 0.59
C ALA A 68 -13.96 -7.83 1.13
N TYR A 69 -13.69 -8.95 0.46
CA TYR A 69 -12.54 -9.81 0.78
C TYR A 69 -11.21 -9.04 0.66
N THR A 70 -11.12 -8.13 -0.31
CA THR A 70 -9.95 -7.28 -0.57
C THR A 70 -9.61 -6.31 0.57
N ALA A 71 -10.59 -5.99 1.43
CA ALA A 71 -10.42 -5.12 2.59
C ALA A 71 -10.07 -5.87 3.89
N ARG A 72 -9.91 -7.20 3.81
CA ARG A 72 -9.48 -8.03 4.94
C ARG A 72 -7.97 -7.89 5.15
N PRO A 73 -7.48 -7.99 6.40
CA PRO A 73 -6.05 -7.84 6.69
C PRO A 73 -5.15 -8.73 5.84
N GLN A 74 -5.55 -9.98 5.58
CA GLN A 74 -4.78 -10.95 4.81
C GLN A 74 -4.55 -10.49 3.37
N ALA A 75 -5.61 -10.03 2.70
CA ALA A 75 -5.54 -9.55 1.32
C ALA A 75 -4.69 -8.27 1.23
N GLU A 76 -4.88 -7.33 2.16
CA GLU A 76 -4.08 -6.10 2.20
C GLU A 76 -2.60 -6.37 2.44
N ILE A 77 -2.27 -7.23 3.40
CA ILE A 77 -0.87 -7.60 3.67
C ILE A 77 -0.25 -8.25 2.44
N ALA A 78 -0.99 -9.14 1.76
CA ALA A 78 -0.50 -9.80 0.56
C ALA A 78 -0.25 -8.79 -0.58
N VAL A 79 -1.23 -7.92 -0.87
CA VAL A 79 -1.12 -6.95 -1.97
C VAL A 79 -0.03 -5.92 -1.71
N PHE A 80 -0.04 -5.24 -0.56
CA PHE A 80 0.98 -4.25 -0.23
C PHE A 80 2.36 -4.89 0.00
N GLY A 81 2.41 -6.13 0.47
CA GLY A 81 3.66 -6.89 0.60
C GLY A 81 4.28 -7.22 -0.76
N VAL A 82 3.49 -7.70 -1.73
CA VAL A 82 3.95 -7.94 -3.10
C VAL A 82 4.37 -6.63 -3.77
N LEU A 83 3.55 -5.58 -3.66
CA LEU A 83 3.90 -4.26 -4.19
C LEU A 83 5.20 -3.73 -3.57
N ALA A 84 5.40 -3.89 -2.26
CA ALA A 84 6.65 -3.48 -1.60
C ALA A 84 7.88 -4.21 -2.16
N VAL A 85 7.79 -5.53 -2.39
CA VAL A 85 8.90 -6.30 -2.97
C VAL A 85 9.19 -5.86 -4.41
N LEU A 86 8.15 -5.64 -5.22
CA LEU A 86 8.31 -5.16 -6.59
C LEU A 86 8.92 -3.75 -6.60
N TRP A 87 8.41 -2.82 -5.78
CA TRP A 87 8.95 -1.48 -5.65
C TRP A 87 10.41 -1.51 -5.19
N LEU A 88 10.77 -2.36 -4.24
CA LEU A 88 12.17 -2.52 -3.82
C LEU A 88 13.07 -2.96 -4.97
N ALA A 89 12.68 -4.04 -5.67
CA ALA A 89 13.49 -4.62 -6.74
C ALA A 89 13.69 -3.66 -7.91
N PHE A 90 12.60 -3.06 -8.41
CA PHE A 90 12.66 -2.16 -9.56
C PHE A 90 13.26 -0.80 -9.22
N SER A 91 13.07 -0.28 -7.99
CA SER A 91 13.71 0.97 -7.56
C SER A 91 15.21 0.79 -7.38
N ALA A 92 15.65 -0.35 -6.85
CA ALA A 92 17.08 -0.67 -6.74
C ALA A 92 17.73 -0.75 -8.14
N PHE A 93 17.10 -1.46 -9.07
CA PHE A 93 17.57 -1.57 -10.45
C PHE A 93 17.64 -0.20 -11.16
N SER A 94 16.57 0.59 -11.09
CA SER A 94 16.49 1.91 -11.75
C SER A 94 17.50 2.89 -11.13
N THR A 95 17.61 2.91 -9.79
CA THR A 95 18.56 3.79 -9.09
C THR A 95 20.01 3.46 -9.44
N ALA A 96 20.36 2.18 -9.58
CA ALA A 96 21.70 1.74 -9.97
C ALA A 96 22.06 2.20 -11.39
N ARG A 97 21.11 2.13 -12.34
CA ARG A 97 21.31 2.64 -13.70
C ARG A 97 21.57 4.15 -13.72
N TRP A 98 20.87 4.90 -12.87
CA TRP A 98 21.03 6.34 -12.76
C TRP A 98 22.22 6.77 -11.89
N ALA A 99 23.13 5.87 -11.51
CA ALA A 99 24.28 6.19 -10.66
C ALA A 99 25.22 7.23 -11.28
N GLY A 100 25.29 7.29 -12.61
CA GLY A 100 26.12 8.26 -13.34
C GLY A 100 25.52 9.66 -13.48
N VAL A 101 24.26 9.87 -13.08
CA VAL A 101 23.62 11.18 -13.22
C VAL A 101 24.05 12.08 -12.05
N PRO A 102 24.60 13.29 -12.32
CA PRO A 102 25.08 14.19 -11.27
C PRO A 102 23.94 14.59 -10.32
N LEU A 103 24.26 14.71 -9.03
CA LEU A 103 23.33 15.20 -8.01
C LEU A 103 23.10 16.71 -8.12
N GLN A 104 24.09 17.45 -8.64
CA GLN A 104 24.02 18.90 -8.81
C GLN A 104 23.53 19.26 -10.21
N CYS A 105 22.22 19.23 -10.42
CA CYS A 105 21.62 19.59 -11.72
C CYS A 105 21.90 21.05 -12.12
N SER A 106 22.14 21.94 -11.16
CA SER A 106 22.52 23.34 -11.40
C SER A 106 23.88 23.50 -12.09
N ALA A 107 24.76 22.50 -12.02
CA ALA A 107 26.05 22.51 -12.69
C ALA A 107 25.93 22.37 -14.22
N ILE A 108 24.78 21.90 -14.72
CA ILE A 108 24.51 21.82 -16.16
C ILE A 108 24.42 23.25 -16.72
N PRO A 109 25.18 23.62 -17.77
CA PRO A 109 25.16 24.97 -18.34
C PRO A 109 23.76 25.46 -18.72
N SER A 110 23.48 26.76 -18.60
CA SER A 110 22.15 27.34 -18.86
C SER A 110 21.65 27.15 -20.29
N GLN A 111 22.56 26.95 -21.25
CA GLN A 111 22.23 26.62 -22.64
C GLN A 111 21.55 25.25 -22.81
N PHE A 112 21.58 24.38 -21.79
CA PHE A 112 20.90 23.08 -21.78
C PHE A 112 19.79 23.05 -20.72
N ALA A 113 18.83 23.98 -20.84
CA ALA A 113 17.74 24.14 -19.88
C ALA A 113 16.87 22.86 -19.73
N ASP A 114 16.63 22.15 -20.83
CA ASP A 114 15.83 20.92 -20.82
C ASP A 114 16.53 19.79 -20.06
N ALA A 115 17.83 19.59 -20.30
CA ALA A 115 18.62 18.58 -19.59
C ALA A 115 18.73 18.89 -18.08
N ARG A 116 18.81 20.19 -17.71
CA ARG A 116 18.80 20.62 -16.32
C ARG A 116 17.47 20.26 -15.63
N THR A 117 16.36 20.50 -16.32
CA THR A 117 15.02 20.20 -15.81
C THR A 117 14.81 18.69 -15.70
N TRP A 118 15.18 17.94 -16.73
CA TRP A 118 15.17 16.47 -16.73
C TRP A 118 15.99 15.89 -15.57
N CYS A 119 17.19 16.42 -15.31
CA CYS A 119 18.01 16.01 -14.18
C CYS A 119 17.27 16.24 -12.85
N ALA A 120 16.64 17.41 -12.66
CA ALA A 120 15.91 17.72 -11.44
C ALA A 120 14.70 16.77 -11.25
N ASP A 121 13.96 16.48 -12.32
CA ASP A 121 12.84 15.53 -12.29
C ASP A 121 13.30 14.11 -12.00
N LEU A 122 14.45 13.68 -12.54
CA LEU A 122 15.01 12.37 -12.27
C LEU A 122 15.45 12.23 -10.81
N GLN A 123 16.05 13.27 -10.22
CA GLN A 123 16.41 13.25 -8.80
C GLN A 123 15.16 13.21 -7.90
N ALA A 124 14.10 13.95 -8.27
CA ALA A 124 12.81 13.84 -7.58
C ALA A 124 12.24 12.43 -7.69
N LEU A 125 12.20 11.86 -8.91
CA LEU A 125 11.72 10.51 -9.17
C LEU A 125 12.48 9.48 -8.33
N LYS A 126 13.82 9.57 -8.28
CA LYS A 126 14.67 8.75 -7.41
C LYS A 126 14.18 8.75 -5.97
N ALA A 127 13.94 9.92 -5.39
CA ALA A 127 13.47 10.00 -4.01
C ALA A 127 12.08 9.38 -3.86
N PHE A 128 11.13 9.75 -4.72
CA PHE A 128 9.75 9.33 -4.61
C PHE A 128 9.53 7.83 -4.79
N VAL A 129 10.27 7.14 -5.66
CA VAL A 129 10.15 5.67 -5.79
C VAL A 129 10.55 4.94 -4.49
N TRP A 130 11.53 5.47 -3.74
CA TRP A 130 11.91 4.92 -2.43
C TRP A 130 10.88 5.26 -1.35
N ILE A 131 10.27 6.44 -1.40
CA ILE A 131 9.16 6.80 -0.51
C ILE A 131 7.97 5.85 -0.76
N GLU A 132 7.67 5.53 -2.01
CA GLU A 132 6.61 4.60 -2.42
C GLU A 132 6.82 3.19 -1.86
N PHE A 133 8.05 2.68 -2.00
CA PHE A 133 8.47 1.43 -1.37
C PHE A 133 8.23 1.44 0.15
N LEU A 134 8.68 2.50 0.84
CA LEU A 134 8.54 2.61 2.28
C LEU A 134 7.07 2.71 2.72
N MET A 135 6.21 3.37 1.94
CA MET A 135 4.78 3.41 2.21
C MET A 135 4.11 2.04 2.03
N CYS A 136 4.38 1.32 0.93
CA CYS A 136 3.89 -0.04 0.74
C CYS A 136 4.29 -0.96 1.90
N LEU A 137 5.59 -0.95 2.24
CA LEU A 137 6.13 -1.74 3.34
C LEU A 137 5.53 -1.34 4.68
N GLY A 138 5.42 -0.03 4.94
CA GLY A 138 4.84 0.53 6.16
C GLY A 138 3.39 0.11 6.35
N ILE A 139 2.57 0.19 5.29
CA ILE A 139 1.17 -0.26 5.31
C ILE A 139 1.11 -1.77 5.61
N ALA A 140 1.90 -2.59 4.90
CA ALA A 140 1.91 -4.04 5.11
C ALA A 140 2.33 -4.42 6.53
N LEU A 141 3.41 -3.82 7.06
CA LEU A 141 3.91 -4.09 8.41
C LEU A 141 2.96 -3.59 9.49
N PHE A 142 2.36 -2.40 9.32
CA PHE A 142 1.36 -1.88 10.24
C PHE A 142 0.15 -2.81 10.33
N THR A 143 -0.39 -3.21 9.18
CA THR A 143 -1.54 -4.13 9.12
C THR A 143 -1.21 -5.49 9.71
N LEU A 144 -0.03 -6.04 9.41
CA LEU A 144 0.45 -7.30 10.00
C LEU A 144 0.59 -7.23 11.52
N ARG A 145 1.28 -6.20 12.02
CA ARG A 145 1.46 -5.97 13.47
C ARG A 145 0.13 -5.81 14.16
N TYR A 146 -0.79 -5.04 13.59
CA TYR A 146 -2.13 -4.84 14.13
C TYR A 146 -2.91 -6.16 14.17
N ALA A 147 -2.88 -6.94 13.09
CA ALA A 147 -3.56 -8.22 13.00
C ALA A 147 -3.05 -9.23 14.04
N ILE A 148 -1.73 -9.35 14.19
CA ILE A 148 -1.10 -10.23 15.20
C ILE A 148 -1.45 -9.77 16.62
N ALA A 149 -1.38 -8.46 16.90
CA ALA A 149 -1.66 -7.93 18.22
C ALA A 149 -3.12 -8.18 18.66
N GLN A 150 -4.09 -8.06 17.75
CA GLN A 150 -5.49 -8.34 18.05
C GLN A 150 -5.74 -9.84 18.22
N ARG A 151 -5.11 -10.69 17.40
CA ARG A 151 -5.17 -12.15 17.58
C ARG A 151 -4.61 -12.58 18.94
N ALA A 152 -3.49 -11.99 19.35
CA ALA A 152 -2.88 -12.27 20.66
C ALA A 152 -3.77 -11.84 21.85
N ARG A 153 -4.69 -10.90 21.63
CA ARG A 153 -5.68 -10.47 22.63
C ARG A 153 -6.97 -11.31 22.63
N GLY A 154 -7.02 -12.40 21.87
CA GLY A 154 -8.19 -13.28 21.77
C GLY A 154 -9.23 -12.84 20.73
N ASN A 155 -9.00 -11.75 20.00
CA ASN A 155 -9.94 -11.27 18.98
C ASN A 155 -9.71 -11.99 17.64
N THR A 156 -10.17 -13.24 17.56
CA THR A 156 -9.99 -14.12 16.38
C THR A 156 -10.78 -13.66 15.15
N HIS A 157 -11.85 -12.87 15.34
CA HIS A 157 -12.70 -12.35 14.27
C HIS A 157 -12.05 -11.23 13.43
N ILE A 158 -10.82 -10.82 13.72
CA ILE A 158 -10.11 -9.80 12.92
C ILE A 158 -9.92 -10.20 11.46
N PHE A 159 -9.83 -11.51 11.19
CA PHE A 159 -9.68 -12.01 9.82
C PHE A 159 -11.02 -12.23 9.10
N ALA A 160 -12.13 -12.15 9.83
CA ALA A 160 -13.45 -12.44 9.28
C ALA A 160 -14.06 -11.27 8.50
N GLY A 161 -13.58 -10.04 8.73
CA GLY A 161 -14.17 -8.84 8.14
C GLY A 161 -13.16 -7.73 7.81
N PRO A 162 -13.64 -6.66 7.18
CA PRO A 162 -12.79 -5.56 6.73
C PRO A 162 -12.27 -4.70 7.88
N LEU A 163 -10.99 -4.29 7.79
CA LEU A 163 -10.34 -3.47 8.83
C LEU A 163 -10.97 -2.08 8.99
N SER A 164 -11.52 -1.53 7.90
CA SER A 164 -12.19 -0.22 7.89
C SER A 164 -13.36 -0.14 8.88
N ARG A 165 -14.01 -1.26 9.14
CA ARG A 165 -15.21 -1.39 9.99
C ARG A 165 -14.96 -2.25 11.24
N TYR A 166 -13.75 -2.76 11.42
CA TYR A 166 -13.41 -3.65 12.52
C TYR A 166 -13.57 -2.97 13.89
N VAL A 167 -14.30 -3.63 14.79
CA VAL A 167 -14.49 -3.22 16.19
C VAL A 167 -13.95 -4.34 17.10
N PRO A 168 -12.88 -4.09 17.88
CA PRO A 168 -12.22 -5.13 18.69
C PRO A 168 -13.12 -5.80 19.73
N ARG A 169 -14.10 -5.07 20.28
CA ARG A 169 -15.01 -5.55 21.35
C ARG A 169 -16.46 -5.69 20.90
N ALA A 170 -16.72 -5.81 19.59
CA ALA A 170 -18.07 -6.09 19.16
C ALA A 170 -18.48 -7.49 19.69
N PRO A 171 -19.68 -7.64 20.29
CA PRO A 171 -20.20 -8.96 20.56
C PRO A 171 -20.25 -9.76 19.24
N PRO A 172 -19.95 -11.07 19.26
CA PRO A 172 -19.99 -11.88 18.05
C PRO A 172 -21.35 -11.69 17.37
N ALA A 173 -21.35 -11.22 16.11
CA ALA A 173 -22.56 -10.96 15.38
C ALA A 173 -23.41 -12.25 15.35
N ALA A 174 -24.64 -12.17 15.84
CA ALA A 174 -25.53 -13.29 16.15
C ALA A 174 -25.99 -14.15 14.94
N GLY A 175 -25.27 -14.14 13.81
CA GLY A 175 -25.68 -14.83 12.58
C GLY A 175 -24.56 -15.37 11.70
N THR A 176 -23.28 -15.24 12.07
CA THR A 176 -22.18 -15.67 11.18
C THR A 176 -21.40 -16.82 11.80
N PHE A 177 -21.79 -18.03 11.41
CA PHE A 177 -21.13 -19.32 11.65
C PHE A 177 -20.92 -19.72 13.13
N GLY A 178 -21.86 -20.55 13.62
CA GLY A 178 -21.50 -21.74 14.38
C GLY A 178 -20.70 -21.53 15.66
N TYR A 179 -20.92 -20.42 16.38
CA TYR A 179 -20.57 -20.37 17.79
C TYR A 179 -21.53 -21.31 18.52
N ARG A 180 -21.24 -22.61 18.45
CA ARG A 180 -21.78 -23.62 19.34
C ARG A 180 -21.28 -23.17 20.70
N GLY A 181 -22.12 -22.41 21.40
CA GLY A 181 -21.88 -22.09 22.79
C GLY A 181 -21.63 -23.42 23.47
N SER A 182 -20.39 -23.65 23.88
CA SER A 182 -20.13 -24.58 24.97
C SER A 182 -20.69 -23.92 26.23
N GLU A 183 -22.02 -23.76 26.26
CA GLU A 183 -22.75 -23.75 27.52
C GLU A 183 -22.35 -25.07 28.15
N PHE A 184 -21.50 -24.97 29.16
CA PHE A 184 -21.30 -26.05 30.09
C PHE A 184 -22.70 -26.40 30.61
N LEU A 185 -23.28 -27.47 30.08
CA LEU A 185 -24.42 -28.14 30.68
C LEU A 185 -23.95 -28.64 32.05
N GLN A 186 -24.04 -27.78 33.06
CA GLN A 186 -23.97 -28.21 34.45
C GLN A 186 -25.20 -29.07 34.69
N PHE A 187 -25.01 -30.38 34.61
CA PHE A 187 -26.00 -31.34 35.07
C PHE A 187 -26.16 -31.15 36.58
N GLU A 188 -27.21 -30.46 37.01
CA GLU A 188 -27.70 -30.56 38.38
C GLU A 188 -28.18 -32.00 38.61
N LYS A 189 -27.61 -32.65 39.62
CA LYS A 189 -28.10 -33.95 40.07
C LYS A 189 -29.35 -33.71 40.92
N PRO A 190 -30.50 -34.33 40.61
CA PRO A 190 -31.63 -34.34 41.52
C PRO A 190 -31.27 -35.18 42.76
N PHE A 191 -31.46 -34.60 43.94
CA PHE A 191 -31.40 -35.28 45.24
C PHE A 191 -32.74 -35.91 45.57
#